data_AF-A0AA37IIM7-F1
#
_entry.id   AF-A0AA37IIM7-F1
#
_cell.length_a   1.000
_cell.length_b   1.000
_cell.length_c   1.000
_cell.angle_alpha   90.00
_cell.angle_beta   90.00
_cell.angle_gamma   90.00
#
_symmetry.space_group_name_H-M   'P 1'
#
loop_
_entity.id
_entity.type
_entity.pdbx_description
1 polymer ?
#
loop_
_entity_poly.entity_id
_entity_poly.type
_entity_poly.pdbx_seq_one_letter_code
_entity_poly.pdbx_strand_id
1 'polypeptide(L)' 'MNLVIAEHDNEILKSATLNAIGAAQRIGGETHVLVAGFDARSVAEQAAKVGGVSKVLLADAPHLSSQLAEN' A
#
# COMPACT_ATOMS: atom_id res chain seq x y z
N MET A 1 -16.23 -1.28 -0.21
CA MET A 1 -14.97 -0.63 -0.62
C MET A 1 -14.01 -0.75 0.55
N ASN A 2 -12.84 -1.33 0.32
CA ASN A 2 -11.83 -1.65 1.33
C ASN A 2 -10.60 -0.77 1.09
N LEU A 3 -10.02 -0.24 2.17
CA LEU A 3 -8.77 0.49 2.13
C LEU A 3 -7.70 -0.32 2.85
N VAL A 4 -6.62 -0.64 2.14
CA VAL A 4 -5.43 -1.30 2.68
C VAL A 4 -4.32 -0.26 2.78
N ILE A 5 -3.68 -0.18 3.94
CA ILE A 5 -2.49 0.64 4.13
C ILE A 5 -1.28 -0.23 3.79
N ALA A 6 -0.44 0.25 2.88
CA ALA A 6 0.74 -0.48 2.45
C ALA A 6 1.86 -0.33 3.47
N GLU A 7 2.34 -1.46 3.98
CA GLU A 7 3.62 -1.54 4.67
C GLU A 7 4.74 -1.70 3.64
N HIS A 8 5.77 -0.86 3.76
CA HIS A 8 6.93 -0.85 2.86
C HIS A 8 8.15 -0.24 3.53
N ASP A 9 9.31 -0.28 2.87
CA ASP A 9 10.57 0.38 3.28
C ASP A 9 10.98 1.52 2.32
N ASN A 10 10.01 2.02 1.54
CA ASN A 10 10.12 3.01 0.45
C ASN A 10 10.65 2.41 -0.85
N GLU A 11 11.27 1.23 -0.77
CA GLU A 11 11.73 0.48 -1.93
C GLU A 11 10.85 -0.73 -2.20
N ILE A 12 10.50 -1.51 -1.17
CA ILE A 12 9.82 -2.79 -1.32
C ILE A 12 8.48 -2.80 -0.60
N LEU A 13 7.44 -3.27 -1.27
CA LEU A 13 6.15 -3.58 -0.67
C LEU A 13 6.25 -4.85 0.19
N LYS A 14 5.95 -4.76 1.49
CA LYS A 14 6.04 -5.92 2.40
C LYS A 14 4.91 -6.92 2.16
N SER A 15 5.21 -8.19 2.42
CA SER A 15 4.28 -9.32 2.25
C SER A 15 3.01 -9.22 3.10
N ALA A 16 3.07 -8.54 4.25
CA ALA A 16 1.92 -8.25 5.09
C ALA A 16 0.82 -7.49 4.31
N THR A 17 1.21 -6.56 3.42
CA THR A 17 0.27 -5.84 2.54
C THR A 17 -0.44 -6.79 1.57
N LEU A 18 0.26 -7.80 1.03
CA LEU A 18 -0.34 -8.77 0.12
C LEU A 18 -1.38 -9.64 0.83
N ASN A 19 -1.13 -10.02 2.07
CA ASN A 19 -2.09 -10.75 2.90
C ASN A 19 -3.36 -9.91 3.16
N ALA A 20 -3.18 -8.62 3.47
CA ALA A 20 -4.29 -7.70 3.69
C ALA A 20 -5.13 -7.50 2.41
N ILE A 21 -4.49 -7.38 1.23
CA ILE A 21 -5.18 -7.32 -0.06
C ILE A 21 -5.97 -8.61 -0.30
N GLY A 22 -5.36 -9.78 -0.09
CA GLY A 22 -6.04 -11.07 -0.25
C GLY A 22 -7.26 -11.21 0.68
N ALA A 23 -7.16 -10.72 1.92
CA ALA A 23 -8.30 -10.68 2.84
C ALA A 23 -9.40 -9.71 2.35
N ALA A 24 -9.02 -8.52 1.89
CA ALA A 24 -9.95 -7.53 1.33
C ALA A 24 -10.71 -8.08 0.11
N GLN A 25 -10.03 -8.83 -0.76
CA GLN A 25 -10.68 -9.50 -1.89
C GLN A 25 -11.73 -10.52 -1.46
N ARG A 26 -11.48 -11.28 -0.37
CA ARG A 26 -12.43 -12.26 0.17
C ARG A 26 -13.65 -11.63 0.81
N ILE A 27 -13.49 -10.45 1.40
CA ILE A 27 -14.61 -9.64 1.93
C ILE A 27 -15.46 -9.11 0.76
N GLY A 28 -14.83 -8.86 -0.38
CA GLY A 28 -15.48 -8.37 -1.59
C GLY A 28 -15.57 -6.85 -1.65
N GLY A 29 -15.94 -6.35 -2.82
CA GLY A 29 -15.90 -4.92 -3.15
C GLY A 29 -14.52 -4.44 -3.62
N GLU A 30 -14.44 -3.18 -4.01
CA GLU A 30 -13.20 -2.58 -4.52
C GLU A 30 -12.12 -2.50 -3.44
N THR A 31 -10.88 -2.81 -3.81
CA THR A 31 -9.72 -2.71 -2.92
C THR A 31 -8.83 -1.55 -3.34
N HIS A 32 -8.68 -0.56 -2.47
CA HIS A 32 -7.77 0.55 -2.65
C HIS A 32 -6.55 0.36 -1.76
N VAL A 33 -5.38 0.76 -2.23
CA VAL A 33 -4.13 0.70 -1.47
C VAL A 33 -3.59 2.11 -1.27
N LEU A 34 -3.28 2.50 -0.03
CA LEU A 34 -2.56 3.74 0.29
C LEU A 34 -1.09 3.42 0.55
N VAL A 35 -0.21 4.06 -0.21
CA VAL A 35 1.24 4.07 0.00
C VAL A 35 1.61 5.46 0.55
N ALA A 36 2.16 5.51 1.75
CA ALA A 36 2.53 6.76 2.43
C ALA A 36 4.01 6.71 2.82
N GLY A 37 4.81 7.59 2.21
CA GLY A 37 6.26 7.56 2.40
C GLY A 37 6.97 8.72 1.71
N PHE A 38 8.29 8.61 1.60
CA PHE A 38 9.14 9.52 0.85
C PHE A 38 9.88 8.74 -0.24
N ASP A 39 9.82 9.24 -1.47
CA ASP A 39 10.30 8.56 -2.67
C ASP A 39 9.62 7.18 -2.89
N ALA A 40 8.37 7.03 -2.46
CA ALA A 40 7.67 5.75 -2.39
C ALA A 40 6.95 5.37 -3.70
N ARG A 41 7.28 6.03 -4.83
CA ARG A 41 6.63 5.78 -6.13
C ARG A 41 6.80 4.33 -6.58
N SER A 42 8.00 3.77 -6.43
CA SER A 42 8.29 2.37 -6.79
C SER A 42 7.36 1.39 -6.05
N VAL A 43 7.07 1.66 -4.77
CA VAL A 43 6.15 0.86 -3.96
C VAL A 43 4.72 0.98 -4.47
N ALA A 44 4.26 2.19 -4.83
CA ALA A 44 2.94 2.38 -5.43
C ALA A 44 2.80 1.61 -6.76
N GLU A 45 3.84 1.56 -7.57
CA GLU A 45 3.85 0.75 -8.80
C GLU A 45 3.81 -0.76 -8.51
N GLN A 46 4.48 -1.22 -7.46
CA GLN A 46 4.38 -2.62 -7.00
C GLN A 46 2.95 -2.95 -6.54
N ALA A 47 2.34 -2.09 -5.73
CA ALA A 47 0.97 -2.26 -5.25
C ALA A 47 -0.04 -2.28 -6.41
N ALA A 48 0.16 -1.45 -7.44
CA ALA A 48 -0.73 -1.40 -8.60
C ALA A 48 -0.70 -2.68 -9.44
N LYS A 49 0.38 -3.47 -9.35
CA LYS A 49 0.53 -4.76 -10.04
C LYS A 49 -0.11 -5.91 -9.27
N VAL A 50 -0.56 -5.69 -8.03
CA VAL A 50 -1.22 -6.74 -7.23
C VAL A 50 -2.63 -6.96 -7.75
N GLY A 51 -2.94 -8.21 -8.08
CA GLY A 51 -4.27 -8.59 -8.58
C GLY A 51 -5.38 -8.21 -7.59
N GLY A 52 -6.44 -7.57 -8.10
CA GLY A 52 -7.59 -7.13 -7.31
C GLY A 52 -7.47 -5.74 -6.68
N VAL A 53 -6.34 -5.05 -6.86
CA VAL A 53 -6.22 -3.63 -6.52
C VAL A 53 -6.94 -2.81 -7.59
N SER A 54 -7.96 -2.06 -7.18
CA SER A 54 -8.76 -1.17 -8.04
C SER A 54 -8.11 0.21 -8.17
N LYS A 55 -7.41 0.67 -7.12
CA LYS A 55 -6.77 1.99 -7.09
C LYS A 55 -5.59 2.01 -6.12
N VAL A 56 -4.52 2.70 -6.52
CA VAL A 56 -3.42 3.04 -5.62
C VAL A 56 -3.44 4.55 -5.36
N LEU A 57 -3.35 4.91 -4.09
CA LEU A 57 -3.20 6.27 -3.60
C LEU A 57 -1.76 6.41 -3.11
N LEU A 58 -1.02 7.38 -3.66
CA LEU A 58 0.34 7.67 -3.23
C LEU A 58 0.35 9.00 -2.50
N ALA A 59 0.70 8.98 -1.21
CA ALA A 59 1.05 10.12 -0.41
C ALA A 59 2.58 10.18 -0.29
N ASP A 60 3.21 10.91 -1.21
CA ASP A 60 4.66 11.09 -1.25
C ASP A 60 5.04 12.45 -0.66
N ALA A 61 5.74 12.45 0.48
CA ALA A 61 6.20 13.69 1.12
C ALA A 61 7.45 13.47 2.00
N PRO A 62 8.38 14.43 2.07
CA PRO A 62 9.62 14.31 2.86
C PRO A 62 9.41 13.99 4.35
N HIS A 63 8.32 14.47 4.94
CA HIS A 63 8.01 14.24 6.37
C HIS A 63 7.45 12.84 6.67
N LEU A 64 7.18 12.04 5.63
CA LEU A 64 6.79 10.63 5.75
C LEU A 64 7.99 9.68 5.63
N SER A 65 9.22 10.21 5.56
CA SER A 65 10.43 9.42 5.37
C SER A 65 10.72 8.45 6.53
N SER A 66 10.34 8.82 7.75
CA SER A 66 10.26 7.87 8.85
C SER A 66 8.85 7.30 8.81
N GLN A 67 8.71 6.03 8.45
CA GLN A 67 7.48 5.27 8.67
C GLN A 67 6.94 5.67 10.05
N LEU A 68 5.70 6.14 10.10
CA LEU A 68 4.98 6.50 11.33
C LEU A 68 5.43 5.54 12.42
N ALA A 69 5.97 6.09 13.51
CA ALA A 69 6.85 5.41 14.47
C ALA A 69 6.19 4.28 15.30
N GLU A 70 5.17 3.61 14.79
CA GLU A 70 4.19 2.82 15.54
C GLU A 70 3.81 1.47 14.88
N ASN A 71 4.65 0.90 14.01
CA ASN A 71 4.41 -0.44 13.44
C ASN A 71 5.12 -1.54 14.25
#